data_AF-A0A0R1X4C7-F1
#
_entry.id   AF-A0A0R1X4C7-F1
#
_cell.length_a   1.000
_cell.length_b   1.000
_cell.length_c   1.000
_cell.angle_alpha   90.00
_cell.angle_beta   90.00
_cell.angle_gamma   90.00
#
_symmetry.space_group_name_H-M   'P 1'
#
loop_
_entity.id
_entity.type
_entity.pdbx_description
1 polymer ?
#
loop_
_entity_poly.entity_id
_entity_poly.type
_entity_poly.pdbx_seq_one_letter_code
_entity_poly.pdbx_strand_id
1 'polypeptide(L)'
;MSDNGEQQAVSDKVLNAFVDFYLAEQQNEELDQISQWDDHYVMASINEVLQLSSYFNHEDKKAALIREKRAELEELINTLIDQHGAPNSSDEAQWLDWYQQHLDSLYSGGRKGE
;
A
#
# COMPACT_ATOMS: atom_id res chain seq x y z
N MET A 1 30.09 -8.62 4.49
CA MET A 1 29.22 -9.62 5.12
C MET A 1 27.82 -9.11 4.89
N SER A 2 27.02 -9.85 4.14
CA SER A 2 25.67 -9.44 3.75
C SER A 2 24.81 -9.40 5.01
N ASP A 3 24.35 -8.21 5.35
CA ASP A 3 23.25 -8.04 6.29
C ASP A 3 22.03 -8.64 5.58
N ASN A 4 21.68 -9.87 5.95
CA ASN A 4 20.39 -10.45 5.59
C ASN A 4 19.36 -9.58 6.32
N GLY A 5 18.85 -8.57 5.62
CA GLY A 5 17.74 -7.76 6.10
C GLY A 5 16.56 -8.68 6.36
N GLU A 6 16.37 -9.08 7.61
CA GLU A 6 15.13 -9.66 8.07
C GLU A 6 14.07 -8.57 7.91
N GLN A 7 13.37 -8.57 6.77
CA GLN A 7 12.12 -7.82 6.63
C GLN A 7 11.26 -8.16 7.85
N GLN A 8 10.88 -7.16 8.63
CA GLN A 8 10.02 -7.39 9.78
C GLN A 8 8.75 -8.09 9.30
N ALA A 9 8.44 -9.22 9.94
CA ALA A 9 7.22 -9.95 9.63
C ALA A 9 6.01 -9.06 9.92
N VAL A 10 5.34 -8.61 8.85
CA VAL A 10 4.11 -7.83 8.96
C VAL A 10 3.05 -8.75 9.54
N SER A 11 2.40 -8.32 10.62
CA SER A 11 1.33 -9.13 11.22
C SER A 11 0.16 -9.27 10.25
N ASP A 12 -0.54 -10.41 10.27
CA ASP A 12 -1.70 -10.61 9.40
C ASP A 12 -2.75 -9.49 9.56
N LYS A 13 -2.89 -8.91 10.76
CA LYS A 13 -3.82 -7.81 10.99
C LYS A 13 -3.44 -6.53 10.25
N VAL A 14 -2.14 -6.20 10.22
CA VAL A 14 -1.61 -5.03 9.51
C VAL A 14 -1.70 -5.27 8.01
N LEU A 15 -1.34 -6.47 7.55
CA LEU A 15 -1.49 -6.88 6.15
C LEU A 15 -2.94 -6.75 5.68
N ASN A 16 -3.90 -7.26 6.45
CA ASN A 16 -5.31 -7.19 6.10
C ASN A 16 -5.80 -5.74 6.04
N ALA A 17 -5.46 -4.91 7.03
CA ALA A 17 -5.86 -3.50 7.07
C ALA A 17 -5.27 -2.69 5.91
N PHE A 18 -4.00 -2.94 5.56
CA PHE A 18 -3.37 -2.31 4.40
C PHE A 18 -4.05 -2.72 3.10
N VAL A 19 -4.38 -4.01 2.91
CA VAL A 19 -5.05 -4.49 1.69
C VAL A 19 -6.45 -3.90 1.56
N ASP A 20 -7.19 -3.75 2.66
CA ASP A 20 -8.51 -3.08 2.65
C ASP A 20 -8.38 -1.63 2.17
N PHE A 21 -7.45 -0.88 2.76
CA PHE A 21 -7.12 0.49 2.35
C PHE A 21 -6.72 0.54 0.86
N TYR A 22 -5.82 -0.33 0.42
CA TYR A 22 -5.34 -0.37 -0.96
C TYR A 22 -6.48 -0.59 -1.95
N LEU A 23 -7.39 -1.53 -1.67
CA LEU A 23 -8.52 -1.83 -2.54
C LEU A 23 -9.57 -0.71 -2.58
N ALA A 24 -9.73 0.02 -1.47
CA ALA A 24 -10.61 1.18 -1.41
C ALA A 24 -10.06 2.33 -2.27
N GLU A 25 -8.78 2.68 -2.09
CA GLU A 25 -8.15 3.81 -2.80
C GLU A 25 -7.86 3.51 -4.28
N GLN A 26 -7.65 2.23 -4.64
CA GLN A 26 -7.49 1.83 -6.04
C GLN A 26 -8.71 2.23 -6.88
N GLN A 27 -9.92 2.15 -6.31
CA GLN A 27 -11.14 2.52 -7.03
C GLN A 27 -11.27 4.02 -7.27
N ASN A 28 -10.59 4.84 -6.46
CA ASN A 28 -10.60 6.29 -6.57
C ASN A 28 -9.44 6.80 -7.45
N GLU A 29 -8.61 5.91 -8.01
CA GLU A 29 -7.39 6.25 -8.76
C GLU A 29 -6.37 7.03 -7.91
N GLU A 30 -6.48 6.99 -6.58
CA GLU A 30 -5.73 7.88 -5.70
C GLU A 30 -4.34 7.36 -5.35
N LEU A 31 -3.97 6.13 -5.71
CA LEU A 31 -2.70 5.46 -5.33
C LEU A 31 -1.43 5.95 -6.08
N ASP A 32 -1.50 7.11 -6.74
CA ASP A 32 -0.41 7.70 -7.53
C ASP A 32 0.84 8.04 -6.70
N GLN A 33 0.72 8.22 -5.38
CA GLN A 33 1.89 8.42 -4.53
C GLN A 33 2.54 7.12 -4.08
N ILE A 34 1.75 6.09 -3.78
CA ILE A 34 2.33 4.79 -3.44
C ILE A 34 3.12 4.24 -4.63
N SER A 35 2.67 4.48 -5.87
CA SER A 35 3.40 4.07 -7.08
C SER A 35 4.74 4.77 -7.27
N GLN A 36 4.92 5.97 -6.72
CA GLN A 36 6.19 6.70 -6.73
C GLN A 36 7.18 6.20 -5.68
N TRP A 37 6.68 5.58 -4.61
CA TRP A 37 7.47 5.00 -3.52
C TRP A 37 7.73 3.50 -3.71
N ASP A 38 7.09 2.91 -4.71
CA ASP A 38 7.28 1.52 -5.12
C ASP A 38 8.58 1.35 -5.94
N ASP A 39 9.72 1.42 -5.26
CA ASP A 39 11.05 1.30 -5.90
C ASP A 39 11.27 -0.06 -6.59
N HIS A 40 10.52 -1.10 -6.20
CA HIS A 40 10.64 -2.45 -6.73
C HIS A 40 9.53 -2.84 -7.72
N TYR A 41 8.67 -1.90 -8.11
CA TYR A 41 7.55 -2.14 -9.03
C TYR A 41 6.59 -3.25 -8.55
N VAL A 42 6.49 -3.49 -7.24
CA VAL A 42 5.63 -4.53 -6.67
C VAL A 42 4.15 -4.20 -6.83
N MET A 43 3.77 -2.92 -6.90
CA MET A 43 2.39 -2.50 -7.21
C MET A 43 1.94 -2.94 -8.58
N ALA A 44 2.83 -2.97 -9.59
CA ALA A 44 2.47 -3.49 -10.91
C ALA A 44 2.08 -4.97 -10.82
N SER A 45 2.82 -5.75 -10.03
CA SER A 45 2.53 -7.17 -9.78
C SER A 45 1.25 -7.37 -8.98
N ILE A 46 0.97 -6.52 -7.99
CA ILE A 46 -0.29 -6.52 -7.22
C ILE A 46 -1.48 -6.19 -8.13
N ASN A 47 -1.34 -5.16 -8.98
CA ASN A 47 -2.37 -4.73 -9.92
C ASN A 47 -2.66 -5.76 -11.00
N GLU A 48 -1.67 -6.56 -11.45
CA GLU A 48 -1.89 -7.64 -12.41
C GLU A 48 -2.92 -8.66 -11.88
N VAL A 49 -2.81 -9.05 -10.62
CA VAL A 49 -3.78 -9.97 -9.97
C VAL A 49 -5.18 -9.35 -9.95
N LEU A 50 -5.28 -8.04 -9.70
CA LEU A 50 -6.55 -7.30 -9.68
C LEU A 50 -7.19 -7.15 -11.06
N GLN A 51 -6.39 -7.02 -12.12
CA GLN A 51 -6.87 -6.95 -13.50
C GLN A 51 -7.35 -8.31 -14.04
N LEU A 52 -6.75 -9.40 -13.57
CA LEU A 52 -7.20 -10.76 -13.92
C LEU A 52 -8.50 -11.15 -13.20
N SER A 53 -8.89 -10.39 -12.17
CA SER A 53 -9.98 -10.68 -11.25
C SER A 53 -11.18 -9.72 -11.35
N SER A 54 -11.42 -9.11 -12.52
CA SER A 54 -12.46 -8.10 -12.78
C SER A 54 -13.90 -8.46 -12.34
N TYR A 55 -14.17 -9.70 -11.93
CA TYR A 55 -15.46 -10.23 -11.50
C TYR A 55 -15.57 -10.55 -10.00
N PHE A 56 -14.54 -10.29 -9.19
CA PHE A 56 -14.54 -10.59 -7.75
C PHE A 56 -14.98 -9.39 -6.89
N ASN A 57 -15.74 -9.67 -5.82
CA ASN A 57 -16.10 -8.69 -4.78
C ASN A 57 -14.85 -8.33 -3.93
N HIS A 58 -14.95 -7.32 -3.05
CA HIS A 58 -13.83 -6.82 -2.24
C HIS A 58 -13.11 -7.92 -1.45
N GLU A 59 -13.88 -8.79 -0.77
CA GLU A 59 -13.33 -9.89 0.05
C GLU A 59 -12.58 -10.92 -0.80
N ASP A 60 -13.11 -11.27 -1.98
CA ASP A 60 -12.46 -12.21 -2.89
C ASP A 60 -11.15 -11.62 -3.47
N LYS A 61 -11.14 -10.31 -3.79
CA LYS A 61 -9.93 -9.61 -4.23
C LYS A 61 -8.86 -9.58 -3.13
N LYS A 62 -9.26 -9.27 -1.90
CA LYS A 62 -8.38 -9.28 -0.73
C LYS A 62 -7.78 -10.66 -0.50
N ALA A 63 -8.60 -11.71 -0.54
CA ALA A 63 -8.13 -13.08 -0.38
C ALA A 63 -7.15 -13.49 -1.49
N ALA A 64 -7.41 -13.12 -2.74
CA ALA A 64 -6.52 -13.37 -3.86
C ALA A 64 -5.17 -12.66 -3.70
N LEU A 65 -5.19 -11.37 -3.36
CA LEU A 65 -3.98 -10.59 -3.11
C LEU A 65 -3.14 -11.17 -1.98
N ILE A 66 -3.73 -11.46 -0.82
CA ILE A 66 -3.01 -12.03 0.32
C ILE A 66 -2.47 -13.42 -0.03
N ARG A 67 -3.17 -14.21 -0.84
CA ARG A 67 -2.73 -15.55 -1.20
C ARG A 67 -1.59 -15.54 -2.22
N GLU A 68 -1.67 -14.71 -3.24
CA GLU A 68 -0.76 -14.75 -4.40
C GLU A 68 0.39 -13.75 -4.29
N LYS A 69 0.21 -12.67 -3.53
CA LYS A 69 1.11 -11.51 -3.48
C LYS A 69 1.50 -11.13 -2.05
N ARG A 70 1.45 -12.08 -1.11
CA ARG A 70 1.81 -11.81 0.30
C ARG A 70 3.18 -11.15 0.44
N ALA A 71 4.21 -11.72 -0.18
CA ALA A 71 5.58 -11.24 -0.03
C ALA A 71 5.73 -9.83 -0.61
N GLU A 72 5.16 -9.58 -1.78
CA GLU A 72 5.12 -8.25 -2.40
C GLU A 72 4.36 -7.22 -1.55
N LEU A 73 3.24 -7.61 -0.93
CA LEU A 73 2.48 -6.75 -0.01
C LEU A 73 3.28 -6.46 1.26
N GLU A 74 3.92 -7.46 1.84
CA GLU A 74 4.76 -7.30 3.05
C GLU A 74 5.97 -6.41 2.75
N GLU A 75 6.57 -6.54 1.58
CA GLU A 75 7.64 -5.67 1.12
C GLU A 75 7.17 -4.22 0.96
N LEU A 76 6.04 -4.00 0.28
CA LEU A 76 5.47 -2.67 0.11
C LEU A 76 5.16 -2.04 1.48
N ILE A 77 4.50 -2.78 2.37
CA ILE A 77 4.14 -2.30 3.72
C ILE A 77 5.39 -1.88 4.49
N ASN A 78 6.45 -2.70 4.48
CA ASN A 78 7.69 -2.37 5.17
C ASN A 78 8.36 -1.14 4.56
N THR A 79 8.41 -1.02 3.22
CA THR A 79 8.93 0.19 2.56
C THR A 79 8.15 1.44 2.98
N LEU A 80 6.82 1.39 3.01
CA LEU A 80 6.01 2.53 3.41
C LEU A 80 6.23 2.90 4.88
N ILE A 81 6.33 1.93 5.78
CA ILE A 81 6.59 2.17 7.21
C ILE A 81 7.99 2.73 7.42
N ASP A 82 9.02 2.05 6.92
CA ASP A 82 10.42 2.35 7.22
C ASP A 82 10.92 3.61 6.51
N GLN A 83 10.46 3.85 5.28
CA GLN A 83 10.99 4.93 4.44
C GLN A 83 10.05 6.14 4.36
N HIS A 84 8.74 5.94 4.50
CA HIS A 84 7.73 6.98 4.33
C HIS A 84 6.88 7.25 5.59
N GLY A 85 7.26 6.64 6.73
CA GLY A 85 6.61 6.88 8.02
C GLY A 85 5.15 6.45 8.06
N ALA A 86 4.77 5.46 7.25
CA ALA A 86 3.43 4.90 7.28
C ALA A 86 3.13 4.22 8.62
N PRO A 87 1.84 4.14 9.01
CA PRO A 87 1.47 3.54 10.28
C PRO A 87 1.66 2.03 10.24
N ASN A 88 2.31 1.46 11.25
CA ASN A 88 2.26 0.02 11.49
C ASN A 88 0.98 -0.36 12.24
N SER A 89 -0.17 -0.29 11.54
CA SER A 89 -1.49 -0.39 12.17
C SER A 89 -2.40 -1.44 11.56
N SER A 90 -3.21 -2.07 12.41
CA SER A 90 -4.32 -2.93 12.00
C SER A 90 -5.63 -2.15 11.77
N ASP A 91 -5.56 -0.82 11.73
CA ASP A 91 -6.70 0.06 11.48
C ASP A 91 -6.55 0.72 10.10
N GLU A 92 -7.48 0.41 9.19
CA GLU A 92 -7.54 0.96 7.84
C GLU A 92 -7.58 2.49 7.84
N ALA A 93 -8.30 3.10 8.80
CA ALA A 93 -8.45 4.54 8.87
C ALA A 93 -7.13 5.27 9.10
N GLN A 94 -6.17 4.62 9.79
CA GLN A 94 -4.85 5.21 9.99
C GLN A 94 -4.02 5.22 8.71
N TRP A 95 -4.12 4.18 7.89
CA TRP A 95 -3.49 4.15 6.56
C TRP A 95 -4.06 5.24 5.66
N LEU A 96 -5.38 5.40 5.66
CA LEU A 96 -6.05 6.45 4.90
C LEU A 96 -5.65 7.86 5.37
N ASP A 97 -5.67 8.12 6.68
CA ASP A 97 -5.28 9.43 7.24
C ASP A 97 -3.83 9.79 6.90
N TRP A 98 -2.90 8.83 7.07
CA TRP A 98 -1.50 9.01 6.68
C TRP A 98 -1.38 9.32 5.18
N TYR A 99 -2.12 8.59 4.33
CA TYR A 99 -2.08 8.79 2.90
C TYR A 99 -2.61 10.16 2.49
N GLN A 100 -3.76 10.57 3.04
CA GLN A 100 -4.36 11.88 2.79
C GLN A 100 -3.46 13.04 3.24
N GLN A 101 -2.75 12.91 4.36
CA GLN A 101 -1.79 13.92 4.80
C GLN A 101 -0.63 14.10 3.81
N HIS A 102 -0.18 13.00 3.18
CA HIS A 102 0.86 13.07 2.15
C HIS A 102 0.33 13.72 0.87
N LEU A 103 -0.90 13.40 0.45
CA LEU A 103 -1.55 14.06 -0.68
C LEU A 103 -1.71 15.56 -0.42
N ASP A 104 -2.24 15.97 0.73
CA ASP A 104 -2.42 17.39 1.06
C ASP A 104 -1.08 18.13 1.06
N SER A 105 -0.01 17.54 1.60
CA SER A 105 1.34 18.14 1.57
C SER A 105 1.81 18.47 0.14
N LEU A 106 1.54 17.57 -0.81
CA LEU A 106 1.89 17.75 -2.23
C LEU A 106 1.06 18.86 -2.89
N TYR A 107 -0.26 18.87 -2.66
CA TYR A 107 -1.16 19.88 -3.25
C TYR A 107 -1.03 21.26 -2.58
N SER A 108 -0.73 21.30 -1.28
CA SER A 108 -0.49 22.52 -0.49
C SER A 108 0.88 23.14 -0.78
N GLY A 109 1.89 22.33 -1.13
CA GLY A 109 3.20 22.81 -1.60
C GLY A 109 3.15 23.58 -2.92
N GLY A 110 2.14 23.34 -3.76
CA GLY A 110 1.90 24.05 -5.02
C GLY A 110 1.31 25.45 -4.88
N ARG A 111 0.84 25.86 -3.69
CA ARG A 111 0.24 27.19 -3.43
C ARG A 111 1.13 28.16 -2.62
N LYS A 112 2.44 27.95 -2.57
CA LYS A 112 3.39 28.98 -2.11
C LYS A 112 4.17 29.55 -3.29
N GLY A 113 3.46 30.28 -4.13
CA GLY A 113 4.00 30.91 -5.32
C GLY A 113 3.05 31.97 -5.89
N GLU A 114 2.51 32.83 -5.04
CA GLU A 114 1.91 34.12 -5.43
C GLU A 114 2.42 35.22 -4.49
#